data_AF-A0A1K1NZX2-F1
#
_entry.id   AF-A0A1K1NZX2-F1
#
_cell.length_a   1.000
_cell.length_b   1.000
_cell.length_c   1.000
_cell.angle_alpha   90.00
_cell.angle_beta   90.00
_cell.angle_gamma   90.00
#
_symmetry.space_group_name_H-M   'P 1'
#
loop_
_entity.id
_entity.type
_entity.pdbx_description
1 polymer ?
#
loop_
_entity_poly.entity_id
_entity_poly.type
_entity_poly.pdbx_seq_one_letter_code
_entity_poly.pdbx_strand_id
1 'polypeptide(L)'
;MIGIHPVHRKLAEFAQMNLQKDGSIVLDVHDRVVLLRLLKQNLELVQELDGLKQLAHQLHLIGEMEWHQEVRSRIEEIETKMI
;
A
#
# COMPACT_ATOMS: atom_id res chain seq x y z
N MET A 1 7.79 -3.72 12.18
CA MET A 1 6.39 -3.63 12.64
C MET A 1 5.52 -3.85 11.41
N ILE A 2 4.53 -4.75 11.42
CA ILE A 2 3.60 -4.86 10.28
C ILE A 2 2.61 -3.71 10.41
N GLY A 3 2.94 -2.56 9.81
CA GLY A 3 2.03 -1.42 9.71
C GLY A 3 0.95 -1.69 8.68
N ILE A 4 -0.27 -1.21 8.92
CA ILE A 4 -1.38 -1.30 7.96
C ILE A 4 -1.58 0.10 7.41
N HIS A 5 -1.14 0.34 6.17
CA HIS A 5 -1.31 1.64 5.53
C HIS A 5 -2.77 2.13 5.59
N PRO A 6 -3.04 3.43 5.83
CA PRO A 6 -4.39 3.97 5.91
C PRO A 6 -5.30 3.60 4.73
N VAL A 7 -4.73 3.40 3.53
CA VAL A 7 -5.50 2.94 2.35
C VAL A 7 -6.07 1.54 2.54
N HIS A 8 -5.34 0.61 3.15
CA HIS A 8 -5.82 -0.73 3.44
C HIS A 8 -6.90 -0.71 4.52
N ARG A 9 -6.75 0.14 5.55
CA ARG A 9 -7.79 0.35 6.58
C ARG A 9 -9.08 0.87 5.94
N LYS A 10 -8.98 1.89 5.10
CA LYS A 10 -10.12 2.44 4.35
C LYS A 10 -10.76 1.41 3.41
N LEU A 11 -9.98 0.58 2.72
CA LEU A 11 -10.51 -0.51 1.91
C LEU A 11 -11.27 -1.52 2.76
N ALA A 12 -10.74 -1.91 3.93
CA ALA A 12 -11.40 -2.84 4.84
C ALA A 12 -12.69 -2.27 5.43
N GLU A 13 -12.67 -1.01 5.90
CA GLU A 13 -13.84 -0.29 6.37
C GLU A 13 -14.92 -0.20 5.28
N PHE A 14 -14.51 0.17 4.07
CA PHE A 14 -15.41 0.29 2.93
C PHE A 14 -16.03 -1.06 2.54
N ALA A 15 -15.23 -2.13 2.54
CA ALA A 15 -15.73 -3.48 2.31
C ALA A 15 -16.74 -3.89 3.39
N GLN A 16 -16.45 -3.61 4.66
CA GLN A 16 -17.34 -3.90 5.78
C GLN A 16 -18.68 -3.15 5.68
N MET A 17 -18.67 -1.90 5.24
CA MET A 17 -19.90 -1.10 5.04
C MET A 17 -20.81 -1.66 3.94
N ASN A 18 -20.22 -2.35 2.96
CA ASN A 18 -20.92 -2.90 1.79
C ASN A 18 -21.15 -4.42 1.88
N LEU A 19 -20.72 -5.05 2.97
CA LEU A 19 -20.81 -6.48 3.20
C LEU A 19 -22.24 -6.88 3.60
N GLN A 20 -22.81 -7.80 2.83
CA GLN A 20 -24.11 -8.39 3.10
C GLN A 20 -23.99 -9.58 4.06
N LYS A 21 -25.12 -9.99 4.65
CA LYS A 21 -25.17 -11.13 5.60
C LYS A 21 -24.73 -12.46 4.96
N ASP A 22 -24.85 -12.59 3.65
CA ASP A 22 -24.43 -13.76 2.89
C ASP A 22 -22.94 -13.72 2.48
N GLY A 23 -22.21 -12.68 2.88
CA GLY A 23 -20.79 -12.48 2.55
C GLY A 23 -20.54 -11.82 1.20
N SER A 24 -21.59 -11.48 0.43
CA SER A 24 -21.42 -10.72 -0.81
C SER A 24 -21.13 -9.24 -0.52
N ILE A 25 -20.38 -8.60 -1.42
CA ILE A 25 -20.19 -7.14 -1.38
C ILE A 25 -21.02 -6.55 -2.52
N VAL A 26 -21.99 -5.71 -2.15
CA VAL A 26 -22.87 -5.04 -3.11
C VAL A 26 -22.47 -3.57 -3.18
N LEU A 27 -22.20 -3.09 -4.39
CA LEU A 27 -21.71 -1.72 -4.62
C LEU A 27 -22.62 -1.00 -5.61
N ASP A 28 -23.13 0.16 -5.21
CA ASP A 28 -23.80 1.07 -6.13
C ASP A 28 -22.79 1.83 -7.04
N VAL A 29 -23.28 2.78 -7.83
CA VAL A 29 -22.43 3.56 -8.73
C VAL A 29 -21.45 4.47 -7.95
N HIS A 30 -21.91 5.08 -6.85
CA HIS A 30 -21.08 5.95 -6.01
C HIS A 30 -20.00 5.14 -5.29
N ASP A 31 -20.37 3.99 -4.73
CA ASP A 31 -19.48 3.04 -4.08
C ASP A 31 -18.35 2.58 -5.01
N ARG A 32 -18.67 2.31 -6.28
CA ARG A 32 -17.66 1.94 -7.29
C ARG A 32 -16.64 3.05 -7.52
N VAL A 33 -17.08 4.32 -7.57
CA VAL A 33 -16.16 5.47 -7.72
C VAL A 33 -15.22 5.58 -6.52
N VAL A 34 -15.75 5.43 -5.31
CA VAL A 34 -14.95 5.44 -4.08
C VAL A 34 -13.96 4.27 -4.07
N LEU A 35 -14.41 3.06 -4.38
CA LEU A 35 -13.57 1.87 -4.42
C LEU A 35 -12.43 2.03 -5.44
N LEU A 36 -12.72 2.50 -6.66
CA LEU A 36 -11.69 2.73 -7.68
C LEU A 36 -10.63 3.73 -7.21
N ARG A 37 -11.05 4.79 -6.52
CA ARG A 37 -10.11 5.77 -5.94
C ARG A 37 -9.22 5.16 -4.85
N LEU A 38 -9.77 4.28 -4.01
CA LEU A 38 -9.00 3.58 -2.97
C LEU A 38 -8.05 2.54 -3.58
N LEU A 39 -8.50 1.78 -4.58
CA LEU A 39 -7.68 0.83 -5.31
C LEU A 39 -6.52 1.50 -6.05
N LYS A 40 -6.75 2.69 -6.64
CA LYS A 40 -5.69 3.47 -7.27
C LYS A 40 -4.60 3.88 -6.26
N GLN A 41 -4.99 4.42 -5.09
CA GLN A 41 -4.04 4.75 -4.03
C GLN A 41 -3.27 3.53 -3.53
N ASN A 42 -3.95 2.38 -3.44
CA ASN A 42 -3.33 1.13 -3.05
C ASN A 42 -2.30 0.65 -4.09
N LEU A 43 -2.63 0.76 -5.39
CA LEU A 43 -1.73 0.42 -6.48
C LEU A 43 -0.47 1.29 -6.45
N GLU A 44 -0.62 2.61 -6.31
CA GLU A 44 0.49 3.56 -6.24
C GLU A 44 1.43 3.23 -5.08
N LEU A 45 0.88 2.97 -3.89
CA LEU A 45 1.66 2.58 -2.71
C LEU A 45 2.44 1.28 -2.95
N VAL A 46 1.79 0.24 -3.49
CA VAL A 46 2.41 -1.06 -3.74
C VAL A 46 3.53 -0.93 -4.77
N GLN A 47 3.29 -0.21 -5.87
CA GLN A 47 4.29 0.01 -6.91
C GLN A 47 5.52 0.74 -6.37
N GLU A 48 5.32 1.79 -5.58
CA GLU A 48 6.43 2.54 -4.98
C GLU A 48 7.25 1.68 -4.03
N LEU A 49 6.59 0.95 -3.11
CA LEU A 49 7.29 0.11 -2.13
C LEU A 49 8.01 -1.08 -2.78
N ASP A 50 7.37 -1.77 -3.71
CA ASP A 50 7.98 -2.90 -4.39
C ASP A 50 9.18 -2.44 -5.23
N GLY A 51 9.04 -1.31 -5.93
CA GLY A 51 10.14 -0.71 -6.68
C GLY A 51 11.33 -0.35 -5.79
N LEU A 52 11.08 0.32 -4.65
CA LEU A 52 12.13 0.66 -3.69
C LEU A 52 12.78 -0.58 -3.07
N LYS A 53 12.00 -1.60 -2.70
CA LYS A 53 12.53 -2.86 -2.14
C LYS A 53 13.39 -3.61 -3.15
N GLN A 54 12.96 -3.66 -4.41
CA GLN A 54 13.75 -4.27 -5.49
C GLN A 54 15.05 -3.49 -5.73
N LEU A 55 14.99 -2.16 -5.75
CA LEU A 55 16.16 -1.31 -5.89
C LEU A 55 17.14 -1.49 -4.73
N ALA A 56 16.65 -1.47 -3.48
CA ALA A 56 17.47 -1.74 -2.30
C ALA A 56 18.17 -3.10 -2.41
N HIS A 57 17.44 -4.14 -2.81
CA HIS A 57 18.02 -5.46 -3.00
C HIS A 57 19.16 -5.45 -4.04
N GLN A 58 18.96 -4.78 -5.19
CA GLN A 58 20.00 -4.66 -6.22
C GLN A 58 21.22 -3.89 -5.72
N LEU A 59 21.03 -2.75 -5.06
CA LEU A 59 22.12 -1.92 -4.50
C LEU A 59 22.95 -2.69 -3.48
N HIS A 60 22.29 -3.47 -2.62
CA HIS A 60 22.96 -4.35 -1.69
C HIS A 60 23.84 -5.40 -2.40
N LEU A 61 23.31 -6.02 -3.47
CA LEU A 61 24.05 -7.03 -4.24
C LEU A 61 25.28 -6.47 -4.96
N ILE A 62 25.25 -5.21 -5.40
CA ILE A 62 26.38 -4.58 -6.10
C ILE A 62 27.34 -3.83 -5.15
N GLY A 63 27.09 -3.84 -3.84
CA GLY A 63 27.96 -3.22 -2.84
C GLY A 63 27.78 -1.71 -2.67
N GLU A 64 26.77 -1.11 -3.29
CA GLU A 64 26.48 0.33 -3.23
C GLU A 64 25.75 0.70 -1.94
N MET A 65 26.49 0.71 -0.83
CA MET A 65 25.93 0.83 0.53
C MET A 65 25.34 2.22 0.85
N GLU A 66 25.90 3.29 0.27
CA GLU A 66 25.40 4.66 0.49
C GLU A 66 24.00 4.83 -0.11
N TRP A 67 23.86 4.48 -1.40
CA TRP A 67 22.57 4.45 -2.09
C TRP A 67 21.59 3.47 -1.46
N HIS A 68 22.07 2.29 -1.04
CA HIS A 68 21.23 1.32 -0.33
C HIS A 68 20.62 1.94 0.94
N GLN A 69 21.41 2.68 1.71
CA GLN A 69 20.94 3.34 2.92
C GLN A 69 19.92 4.45 2.61
N GLU A 70 20.13 5.23 1.54
CA GLU A 70 19.15 6.23 1.09
C GLU A 70 17.80 5.60 0.73
N VAL A 71 17.81 4.52 -0.06
CA VAL A 71 16.60 3.80 -0.45
C VAL A 71 15.90 3.19 0.77
N ARG A 72 16.66 2.65 1.72
CA ARG A 72 16.15 2.14 3.01
C ARG A 72 15.44 3.23 3.81
N SER A 73 16.02 4.42 3.92
CA SER A 73 15.38 5.55 4.59
C SER A 73 14.04 5.93 3.94
N ARG A 74 13.96 5.95 2.61
CA ARG A 74 12.70 6.22 1.89
C ARG A 74 11.63 5.16 2.16
N ILE A 75 12.03 3.87 2.21
CA ILE A 75 11.11 2.79 2.60
C ILE A 75 10.60 3.02 4.03
N GLU A 76 11.49 3.35 4.96
CA GLU A 76 11.14 3.60 6.36
C GLU A 76 10.22 4.81 6.53
N GLU A 77 10.40 5.87 5.74
CA GLU A 77 9.49 7.03 5.71
C GLU A 77 8.07 6.64 5.26
N ILE A 78 7.94 5.78 4.26
CA ILE A 78 6.64 5.28 3.79
C ILE A 78 6.02 4.33 4.83
N GLU A 79 6.82 3.43 5.40
CA GLU A 79 6.38 2.48 6.42
C GLU A 79 5.98 3.17 7.74
N THR A 80 6.62 4.30 8.09
CA THR A 80 6.22 5.11 9.27
C THR A 80 4.83 5.70 9.10
N LYS A 81 4.40 5.98 7.87
CA LYS A 81 3.03 6.45 7.55
C LYS A 81 2.00 5.32 7.61
N MET A 82 2.39 4.08 7.88
CA MET A 82 1.49 2.91 8.01
C MET A 82 1.00 2.62 9.42
N ILE A 83 1.39 3.43 10.40
CA ILE A 83 0.96 3.27 11.80
C ILE A 83 -0.37 3.97 12.00
#